data_AF-E6PQ91-F1
#
_entry.id   AF-E6PQ91-F1
#
_cell.length_a   1.000
_cell.length_b   1.000
_cell.length_c   1.000
_cell.angle_alpha   90.00
_cell.angle_beta   90.00
_cell.angle_gamma   90.00
#
_symmetry.space_group_name_H-M   'P 1'
#
loop_
_entity.id
_entity.type
_entity.pdbx_description
1 polymer ?
#
loop_
_entity_poly.entity_id
_entity_poly.type
_entity_poly.pdbx_seq_one_letter_code
_entity_poly.pdbx_strand_id
1 'polypeptide(L)'
;MIPDSFNPLPKPHRSPARTGSLPDGFEAFWSTYPCKKAKTKAVKVWESLNPDAQLLAAILTGIERDKQSDQWQRDDGRFIPHPVTWLNGRRWEDETGNANASTSPSAWWELSGFSSEAEAIDAGCQQWNWREFSAGKRIEGVTA
;
A
#
# COMPACT_ATOMS: atom_id res chain seq x y z
N MET A 1 -35.55 16.05 1.68
CA MET A 1 -35.06 16.04 0.28
C MET A 1 -33.63 16.56 0.31
N ILE A 2 -32.75 15.80 -0.33
CA ILE A 2 -31.29 15.85 -0.26
C ILE A 2 -30.76 17.22 -0.74
N PRO A 3 -29.99 17.98 0.06
CA PRO A 3 -29.21 19.08 -0.48
C PRO A 3 -27.90 18.49 -1.05
N ASP A 4 -27.97 17.97 -2.27
CA ASP A 4 -26.78 17.63 -3.05
C ASP A 4 -26.03 18.92 -3.38
N SER A 5 -25.14 19.28 -2.45
CA SER A 5 -24.18 20.36 -2.58
C SER A 5 -23.30 20.04 -3.78
N PHE A 6 -23.70 20.60 -4.93
CA PHE A 6 -22.83 20.80 -6.09
C PHE A 6 -21.65 21.67 -5.65
N ASN A 7 -20.63 21.03 -5.08
CA ASN A 7 -19.35 21.67 -4.82
C ASN A 7 -18.58 21.70 -6.15
N PRO A 8 -18.41 22.88 -6.78
CA PRO A 8 -17.82 22.96 -8.10
C PRO A 8 -16.35 22.54 -8.02
N LEU A 9 -15.97 21.54 -8.82
CA LEU A 9 -14.60 21.12 -9.09
C LEU A 9 -13.71 22.37 -9.32
N PRO A 10 -12.58 22.52 -8.60
CA PRO A 10 -11.62 23.55 -8.95
C PRO A 10 -11.05 23.24 -10.35
N LYS A 11 -11.32 24.18 -11.26
CA LYS A 11 -10.86 24.25 -12.65
C LYS A 11 -9.33 24.05 -12.71
N PRO A 12 -8.76 23.44 -13.77
CA PRO A 12 -7.32 23.31 -13.91
C PRO A 12 -6.70 24.71 -13.99
N HIS A 13 -6.06 25.14 -12.90
CA HIS A 13 -5.36 26.42 -12.86
C HIS A 13 -4.03 26.25 -13.59
N ARG A 14 -4.07 26.45 -14.92
CA ARG A 14 -2.88 26.70 -15.73
C ARG A 14 -2.14 27.90 -15.12
N SER A 15 -1.13 27.61 -14.31
CA SER A 15 -0.25 28.62 -13.72
C SER A 15 1.10 28.47 -14.40
N PRO A 16 1.45 29.34 -15.36
CA PRO A 16 2.75 29.28 -16.01
C PRO A 16 3.82 29.85 -15.06
N ALA A 17 4.94 29.12 -14.97
CA ALA A 17 6.27 29.56 -14.57
C ALA A 17 6.47 30.11 -13.14
N ARG A 18 7.21 29.34 -12.33
CA ARG A 18 8.44 29.82 -11.67
C ARG A 18 9.32 28.63 -11.26
N THR A 19 10.27 28.33 -12.16
CA THR A 19 11.65 27.87 -11.91
C THR A 19 11.92 27.09 -10.62
N GLY A 20 12.07 25.79 -10.78
CA GLY A 20 12.64 24.83 -9.83
C GLY A 20 12.11 23.47 -10.25
N SER A 21 12.83 22.80 -11.16
CA SER A 21 12.39 21.56 -11.83
C SER A 21 11.82 20.56 -10.82
N LEU A 22 10.49 20.55 -10.67
CA LEU A 22 9.82 19.47 -9.99
C LEU A 22 9.94 18.23 -10.90
N PRO A 23 10.10 17.04 -10.32
CA PRO A 23 10.16 15.82 -11.11
C PRO A 23 8.92 15.68 -12.00
N ASP A 24 9.13 15.15 -13.21
CA ASP A 24 8.07 15.00 -14.20
C ASP A 24 6.88 14.21 -13.62
N GLY A 25 5.66 14.66 -13.91
CA GLY A 25 4.44 14.07 -13.34
C GLY A 25 4.08 14.48 -11.90
N PHE A 26 5.02 15.01 -11.09
CA PHE A 26 4.71 15.44 -9.72
C PHE A 26 3.73 16.62 -9.69
N GLU A 27 3.83 17.54 -10.65
CA GLU A 27 2.91 18.68 -10.73
C GLU A 27 1.48 18.24 -11.06
N ALA A 28 1.32 17.23 -11.93
CA ALA A 28 0.03 16.64 -12.25
C ALA A 28 -0.57 15.97 -11.00
N PHE A 29 0.22 15.12 -10.33
CA PHE A 29 -0.13 14.51 -9.04
C PHE A 29 -0.58 15.56 -8.00
N TRP A 30 0.24 16.61 -7.81
CA TRP A 30 0.01 17.66 -6.82
C TRP A 30 -1.22 18.52 -7.15
N SER A 31 -1.56 18.65 -8.43
CA SER A 31 -2.72 19.41 -8.88
C SER A 31 -4.02 18.63 -8.66
N THR A 32 -4.01 17.31 -8.86
CA THR A 32 -5.17 16.42 -8.68
C THR A 32 -5.52 16.21 -7.20
N TYR A 33 -4.52 16.25 -6.31
CA TYR A 33 -4.71 16.00 -4.88
C TYR A 33 -5.47 17.15 -4.17
N PRO A 34 -6.60 16.87 -3.49
CA PRO A 34 -7.40 17.91 -2.81
C PRO A 34 -6.70 18.53 -1.59
N CYS A 35 -5.94 17.76 -0.81
CA CYS A 35 -5.25 18.23 0.41
C CYS A 35 -3.72 18.38 0.23
N LYS A 36 -3.26 19.57 -0.16
CA LYS A 36 -1.85 19.84 -0.51
C LYS A 36 -1.00 20.20 0.70
N LYS A 37 -0.75 19.23 1.58
CA LYS A 37 0.08 19.42 2.79
C LYS A 37 1.49 18.83 2.63
N ALA A 38 2.48 19.47 3.24
CA ALA A 38 3.88 19.01 3.30
C ALA A 38 4.56 18.75 1.94
N LYS A 39 4.49 19.72 1.00
CA LYS A 39 5.05 19.62 -0.36
C LYS A 39 6.51 19.14 -0.39
N THR A 40 7.37 19.70 0.45
CA THR A 40 8.81 19.35 0.49
C THR A 40 9.05 17.87 0.79
N LYS A 41 8.26 17.28 1.70
CA LYS A 41 8.35 15.85 2.04
C LYS A 41 7.81 14.99 0.89
N ALA A 42 6.74 15.45 0.22
CA ALA A 42 6.14 14.73 -0.89
C ALA A 42 7.09 14.68 -2.09
N VAL A 43 7.75 15.80 -2.41
CA VAL A 43 8.79 15.85 -3.47
C VAL A 43 9.91 14.86 -3.15
N LYS A 44 10.43 14.84 -1.91
CA LYS A 44 11.49 13.91 -1.52
C LYS A 44 11.11 12.44 -1.69
N VAL A 45 9.86 12.08 -1.33
CA VAL A 45 9.35 10.72 -1.53
C VAL A 45 9.18 10.42 -3.01
N TRP A 46 8.67 11.38 -3.79
CA TRP A 46 8.50 11.24 -5.23
C TRP A 46 9.84 11.05 -5.96
N GLU A 47 10.87 11.83 -5.60
CA GLU A 47 12.23 11.67 -6.13
C GLU A 47 12.81 10.30 -5.78
N SER A 48 12.56 9.82 -4.56
CA SER A 48 12.99 8.47 -4.13
C SER A 48 12.20 7.36 -4.82
N LEU A 49 10.94 7.61 -5.18
CA LEU A 49 10.08 6.67 -5.89
C LEU A 49 10.45 6.59 -7.37
N ASN A 50 10.91 7.72 -7.94
CA ASN A 50 11.26 7.90 -9.35
C ASN A 50 10.25 7.24 -10.30
N PRO A 51 8.99 7.72 -10.31
CA PRO A 51 7.94 7.06 -11.05
C PRO A 51 8.14 7.19 -12.56
N ASP A 52 8.16 6.04 -13.24
CA ASP A 52 8.08 5.97 -14.70
C ASP A 52 6.71 6.42 -15.22
N ALA A 53 6.59 6.69 -16.52
CA ALA A 53 5.32 7.07 -17.16
C ALA A 53 4.17 6.09 -16.85
N GLN A 54 4.44 4.78 -16.80
CA GLN A 54 3.42 3.79 -16.45
C GLN A 54 2.99 3.91 -14.98
N LEU A 55 3.95 4.14 -14.09
CA LEU A 55 3.70 4.28 -12.66
C LEU A 55 2.98 5.59 -12.33
N LEU A 56 3.33 6.68 -13.02
CA LEU A 56 2.64 7.95 -12.94
C LEU A 56 1.17 7.82 -13.33
N ALA A 57 0.87 7.11 -14.42
CA ALA A 57 -0.51 6.85 -14.82
C ALA A 57 -1.28 6.08 -13.73
N ALA A 58 -0.68 5.04 -13.16
CA ALA A 58 -1.28 4.27 -12.06
C ALA A 58 -1.53 5.14 -10.81
N ILE A 59 -0.58 5.99 -10.44
CA ILE A 59 -0.71 6.95 -9.35
C ILE A 59 -1.90 7.90 -9.59
N LEU A 60 -2.01 8.48 -10.78
CA LEU A 60 -3.09 9.41 -11.12
C LEU A 60 -4.45 8.69 -11.06
N THR A 61 -4.57 7.50 -11.66
CA THR A 61 -5.77 6.67 -11.59
C THR A 61 -6.14 6.30 -10.15
N GLY A 62 -5.16 5.96 -9.32
CA GLY A 62 -5.36 5.67 -7.90
C GLY A 62 -5.96 6.84 -7.14
N ILE A 63 -5.48 8.07 -7.40
CA ILE A 63 -6.01 9.28 -6.76
C ILE A 63 -7.42 9.58 -7.23
N GLU A 64 -7.73 9.41 -8.52
CA GLU A 64 -9.09 9.61 -9.02
C GLU A 64 -10.07 8.64 -8.35
N ARG A 65 -9.69 7.37 -8.16
CA ARG A 65 -10.47 6.37 -7.41
C ARG A 65 -10.66 6.77 -5.94
N ASP A 66 -9.57 7.09 -5.24
CA ASP A 66 -9.60 7.48 -3.81
C ASP A 66 -10.47 8.75 -3.61
N LYS A 67 -10.35 9.72 -4.53
CA LYS A 67 -11.14 10.95 -4.54
C LYS A 67 -12.63 10.70 -4.79
N GLN A 68 -12.97 9.67 -5.55
CA GLN A 68 -14.35 9.22 -5.75
C GLN A 68 -14.88 8.40 -4.57
N SER A 69 -14.01 7.94 -3.66
CA SER A 69 -14.41 7.16 -2.51
C SER A 69 -15.13 8.01 -1.46
N ASP A 70 -16.17 7.45 -0.85
CA ASP A 70 -16.90 8.04 0.26
C ASP A 70 -15.97 8.52 1.38
N GLN A 71 -14.84 7.86 1.60
CA GLN A 71 -13.92 8.24 2.68
C GLN A 71 -13.26 9.61 2.46
N TRP A 72 -12.98 10.00 1.22
CA TRP A 72 -12.43 11.33 0.89
C TRP A 72 -13.54 12.37 0.72
N GLN A 73 -14.75 11.94 0.35
CA GLN A 73 -15.90 12.83 0.22
C GLN A 73 -16.55 13.15 1.58
N ARG A 74 -16.45 12.23 2.55
CA ARG A 74 -16.97 12.41 3.90
C ARG A 74 -16.17 13.49 4.65
N ASP A 75 -16.92 14.31 5.39
CA ASP A 75 -16.40 15.37 6.26
C ASP A 75 -15.54 16.41 5.50
N ASP A 76 -15.96 16.78 4.28
CA ASP A 76 -15.26 17.75 3.42
C ASP A 76 -13.78 17.39 3.17
N GLY A 77 -13.46 16.09 3.17
CA GLY A 77 -12.10 15.62 3.00
C GLY A 77 -11.22 15.80 4.24
N ARG A 78 -11.81 15.91 5.44
CA ARG A 78 -11.07 15.90 6.70
C ARG A 78 -10.19 14.65 6.87
N PHE A 79 -10.62 13.51 6.31
CA PHE A 79 -9.91 12.24 6.39
C PHE A 79 -8.98 11.97 5.20
N ILE A 80 -8.70 12.96 4.35
CA ILE A 80 -7.73 12.78 3.26
C ILE A 80 -6.32 12.61 3.86
N PRO A 81 -5.63 11.49 3.60
CA PRO A 81 -4.27 11.28 4.08
C PRO A 81 -3.30 12.34 3.52
N HIS A 82 -2.14 12.48 4.13
CA HIS A 82 -1.11 13.35 3.54
C HIS A 82 -0.60 12.72 2.24
N PRO A 83 -0.27 13.52 1.20
CA PRO A 83 0.27 12.98 -0.06
C PRO A 83 1.57 12.19 0.18
N VAL A 84 2.35 12.57 1.19
CA VAL A 84 3.53 11.82 1.66
C VAL A 84 3.16 10.41 2.11
N THR A 85 2.13 10.29 2.96
CA THR A 85 1.67 9.01 3.51
C THR A 85 1.05 8.15 2.42
N TRP A 86 0.28 8.77 1.53
CA TRP A 86 -0.34 8.09 0.39
C TRP A 86 0.73 7.56 -0.59
N LEU A 87 1.78 8.35 -0.86
CA LEU A 87 2.92 7.93 -1.68
C LEU A 87 3.74 6.81 -1.04
N ASN A 88 4.09 6.94 0.25
CA ASN A 88 4.83 5.89 0.97
C ASN A 88 4.02 4.59 1.08
N GLY A 89 2.70 4.71 1.24
CA GLY A 89 1.79 3.58 1.37
C GLY A 89 1.45 2.92 0.04
N ARG A 90 2.02 3.37 -1.09
CA ARG A 90 1.78 2.80 -2.43
C ARG A 90 0.31 2.56 -2.72
N ARG A 91 -0.54 3.49 -2.30
CA ARG A 91 -1.99 3.29 -2.22
C ARG A 91 -2.65 3.06 -3.58
N TRP A 92 -1.99 3.46 -4.66
CA TRP A 92 -2.40 3.14 -6.03
C TRP A 92 -2.20 1.66 -6.42
N GLU A 93 -1.33 0.92 -5.71
CA GLU A 93 -1.09 -0.51 -5.89
C GLU A 93 -1.95 -1.39 -4.96
N ASP A 94 -2.45 -0.81 -3.85
CA ASP A 94 -3.17 -1.52 -2.77
C ASP A 94 -4.39 -2.30 -3.28
N GLU A 95 -4.99 -1.90 -4.41
CA GLU A 95 -6.14 -2.60 -5.01
C GLU A 95 -5.88 -3.22 -6.39
N THR A 96 -4.65 -3.16 -6.93
CA THR A 96 -4.29 -3.84 -8.18
C THR A 96 -3.20 -4.88 -7.92
N GLY A 97 -3.61 -6.08 -7.48
CA GLY A 97 -2.90 -7.30 -7.83
C GLY A 97 -1.59 -7.60 -7.08
N ASN A 98 -1.49 -7.27 -5.80
CA ASN A 98 -0.71 -8.09 -4.89
C ASN A 98 -1.66 -8.50 -3.75
N ALA A 99 -2.56 -9.45 -3.97
CA ALA A 99 -2.18 -10.84 -3.76
C ALA A 99 -0.85 -10.98 -2.99
N ASN A 100 -0.80 -10.44 -1.77
CA ASN A 100 -0.50 -11.34 -0.67
C ASN A 100 -1.53 -12.48 -0.83
N ALA A 101 -1.33 -13.57 -1.58
CA ALA A 101 -0.15 -14.42 -1.55
C ALA A 101 0.66 -14.21 -0.28
N SER A 102 -0.04 -14.25 0.84
CA SER A 102 0.38 -15.04 2.00
C SER A 102 0.51 -16.53 1.62
N THR A 103 1.06 -16.83 0.45
CA THR A 103 1.85 -18.02 0.16
C THR A 103 3.30 -17.62 0.42
N SER A 104 3.54 -16.94 1.54
CA SER A 104 4.84 -17.02 2.18
C SER A 104 4.82 -18.31 2.99
N PRO A 105 5.72 -19.28 2.74
CA PRO A 105 5.91 -20.44 3.60
C PRO A 105 6.56 -20.04 4.95
N SER A 106 6.01 -19.03 5.63
CA SER A 106 6.52 -18.45 6.88
C SER A 106 5.95 -19.13 8.13
N ALA A 107 5.02 -20.06 7.96
CA ALA A 107 4.54 -20.92 9.03
C ALA A 107 5.55 -22.07 9.24
N TRP A 108 6.35 -21.97 10.30
CA TRP A 108 7.28 -23.03 10.72
C TRP A 108 6.58 -24.40 10.93
N TRP A 109 5.26 -24.40 11.19
CA TRP A 109 4.43 -25.59 11.30
C TRP A 109 4.10 -26.23 9.94
N GLU A 110 3.89 -25.47 8.86
CA GLU A 110 3.73 -26.02 7.50
C GLU A 110 5.02 -26.65 6.98
N LEU A 111 6.16 -26.03 7.29
CA LEU A 111 7.49 -26.58 6.95
C LEU A 111 7.76 -27.92 7.66
N SER A 112 7.18 -28.09 8.84
CA SER A 112 7.21 -29.33 9.62
C SER A 112 6.18 -30.35 9.13
N GLY A 113 5.35 -29.99 8.15
CA GLY A 113 4.27 -30.81 7.59
C GLY A 113 3.00 -30.86 8.42
N PHE A 114 2.79 -29.93 9.36
CA PHE A 114 1.53 -29.76 10.07
C PHE A 114 0.59 -28.82 9.30
N SER A 115 -0.71 -29.09 9.35
CA SER A 115 -1.73 -28.26 8.70
C SER A 115 -2.20 -27.07 9.55
N SER A 116 -1.81 -26.99 10.82
CA SER A 116 -2.17 -25.88 11.71
C SER A 116 -1.19 -25.74 12.87
N GLU A 117 -1.02 -24.49 13.35
CA GLU A 117 -0.20 -24.18 14.53
C GLU A 117 -0.64 -24.97 15.77
N ALA A 118 -1.95 -25.13 15.97
CA ALA A 118 -2.50 -25.88 17.10
C ALA A 118 -2.05 -27.36 17.09
N GLU A 119 -2.01 -27.97 15.90
CA GLU A 119 -1.56 -29.35 15.72
C GLU A 119 -0.06 -29.49 15.95
N ALA A 120 0.71 -28.52 15.49
CA ALA A 120 2.15 -28.48 15.74
C ALA A 120 2.47 -28.32 17.24
N ILE A 121 1.79 -27.41 17.93
CA ILE A 121 2.00 -27.17 19.37
C ILE A 121 1.61 -28.40 20.20
N ASP A 122 0.49 -29.06 19.87
CA ASP A 122 0.03 -30.29 20.54
C ASP A 122 1.03 -31.45 20.34
N ALA A 123 1.62 -31.56 19.15
CA ALA A 123 2.70 -32.49 18.85
C ALA A 123 4.06 -32.12 19.47
N GLY A 124 4.15 -30.99 20.20
CA GLY A 124 5.40 -30.48 20.78
C GLY A 124 6.35 -29.83 19.77
N CYS A 125 5.89 -29.58 18.54
CA CYS A 125 6.60 -28.82 17.54
C CYS A 125 6.46 -27.32 17.87
N GLN A 126 7.58 -26.68 18.19
CA GLN A 126 7.65 -25.24 18.50
C GLN A 126 8.68 -24.54 17.61
N GLN A 127 8.64 -23.22 17.55
CA GLN A 127 9.52 -22.40 16.69
C GLN A 127 11.03 -22.66 16.87
N TRP A 128 11.48 -23.16 18.02
CA TRP A 128 12.89 -23.50 18.25
C TRP A 128 13.26 -24.93 17.80
N ASN A 129 12.26 -25.81 17.63
CA ASN A 129 12.45 -27.25 17.37
C ASN A 129 11.73 -27.76 16.12
N TRP A 130 11.14 -26.89 15.30
CA TRP A 130 10.38 -27.28 14.11
C TRP A 130 11.18 -28.10 13.09
N ARG A 131 12.50 -27.94 13.05
CA ARG A 131 13.40 -28.73 12.19
C ARG A 131 13.52 -30.20 12.60
N GLU A 132 13.08 -30.56 13.81
CA GLU A 132 12.97 -31.94 14.27
C GLU A 132 11.64 -32.60 13.84
N PHE A 133 10.82 -31.90 13.04
CA PHE A 133 9.53 -32.40 12.56
C PHE A 133 9.48 -32.30 11.03
N SER A 134 8.92 -33.31 10.39
CA SER A 134 8.70 -33.35 8.94
C SER A 134 7.46 -34.20 8.64
N ALA A 135 6.64 -33.77 7.68
CA ALA A 135 5.38 -34.42 7.32
C ALA A 135 4.40 -34.63 8.51
N GLY A 136 4.39 -33.72 9.49
CA GLY A 136 3.47 -33.76 10.63
C GLY A 136 3.86 -34.78 11.71
N LYS A 137 5.11 -35.26 11.69
CA LYS A 137 5.63 -36.19 12.69
C LYS A 137 7.05 -35.79 13.10
N ARG A 138 7.41 -36.06 14.36
CA ARG A 138 8.79 -35.92 14.83
C ARG A 138 9.65 -36.91 14.04
N ILE A 139 10.69 -36.42 13.39
CA ILE A 139 11.66 -37.27 12.70
C ILE A 139 12.55 -37.94 13.74
N GLU A 140 12.03 -38.96 14.43
CA GLU A 140 12.86 -39.82 15.26
C GLU A 140 13.68 -40.75 14.37
N GLY A 141 15.00 -40.50 14.28
CA GLY A 141 15.98 -41.54 14.00
C GLY A 141 17.22 -41.14 13.18
N VAL A 142 18.39 -41.09 13.82
CA VAL A 142 19.53 -41.97 13.48
C VAL A 142 20.60 -41.90 14.57
N THR A 143 20.79 -43.03 15.23
CA THR A 143 22.05 -43.37 15.90
C THR A 143 23.11 -43.58 14.82
N ALA A 144 24.22 -42.85 14.89
CA ALA A 144 25.55 -43.31 14.48
C ALA A 144 26.60 -42.39 15.12
#